data_AF-A0A1M3KJE0-F1
#
_entry.id   AF-A0A1M3KJE0-F1
#
_cell.length_a   1.000
_cell.length_b   1.000
_cell.length_c   1.000
_cell.angle_alpha   90.00
_cell.angle_beta   90.00
_cell.angle_gamma   90.00
#
_symmetry.space_group_name_H-M   'P 1'
#
loop_
_entity.id
_entity.type
_entity.pdbx_description
1 polymer ?
#
loop_
_entity_poly.entity_id
_entity_poly.type
_entity_poly.pdbx_seq_one_letter_code
_entity_poly.pdbx_strand_id
1 'polypeptide(L)'
;MMKYKFELIFFTSLIIIILVLLLNMDPVRGANLPLKSTPAGMLTVQLQMVQSSLQEAKDPQEKIALQEKMEAQQFALNVQMEAQMRPTVTLKEICANRVPVPQHKAMVEGGIFEVRDDFLVSQGIKINNMFQGEMDGTLVEVYAGSSLDDPNQGLVILAIDALGVWLRVFDPSATGSLQIIEANGSRLSLQTITGNTRLYFDIPARQFVDSVDAVVPPMDLPVAKDLFLDPCQGK
;
A
#
# COMPACT_ATOMS: atom_id res chain seq x y z
N MET A 1 -42.93 -15.93 -64.45
CA MET A 1 -42.67 -17.07 -63.55
C MET A 1 -41.19 -17.46 -63.39
N MET A 2 -40.25 -16.94 -64.19
CA MET A 2 -38.84 -17.39 -64.15
C MET A 2 -37.96 -16.65 -63.11
N LYS A 3 -38.31 -15.42 -62.70
CA LYS A 3 -37.52 -14.62 -61.73
C LYS A 3 -37.52 -15.20 -60.30
N TYR A 4 -38.66 -15.72 -59.82
CA TYR A 4 -38.75 -16.26 -58.46
C TYR A 4 -37.98 -17.57 -58.24
N LYS A 5 -37.70 -18.32 -59.31
CA LYS A 5 -36.89 -19.55 -59.21
C LYS A 5 -35.41 -19.25 -59.02
N PHE A 6 -34.93 -18.11 -59.53
CA PHE A 6 -33.51 -17.74 -59.42
C PHE A 6 -33.17 -17.23 -58.01
N GLU A 7 -34.05 -16.40 -57.43
CA GLU A 7 -33.93 -15.88 -56.05
C GLU A 7 -33.94 -17.01 -55.00
N LEU A 8 -34.80 -18.03 -55.20
CA LEU A 8 -34.91 -19.15 -54.25
C LEU A 8 -33.67 -20.04 -54.26
N ILE A 9 -33.07 -20.29 -55.43
CA ILE A 9 -31.85 -21.09 -55.55
C ILE A 9 -30.68 -20.38 -54.88
N PHE A 10 -30.56 -19.06 -55.05
CA PHE A 10 -29.48 -18.27 -54.46
C PHE A 10 -29.56 -18.21 -52.92
N PHE A 11 -30.76 -18.13 -52.36
CA PHE A 11 -30.94 -18.18 -50.91
C PHE A 11 -30.59 -19.55 -50.33
N THR A 12 -30.97 -20.63 -51.00
CA THR A 12 -30.65 -21.98 -50.53
C THR A 12 -29.16 -22.30 -50.59
N SER A 13 -28.45 -21.84 -51.61
CA SER A 13 -26.99 -22.02 -51.70
C SER A 13 -26.23 -21.22 -50.64
N LEU A 14 -26.67 -19.98 -50.36
CA LEU A 14 -26.06 -19.15 -49.33
C LEU A 14 -26.21 -19.77 -47.93
N ILE A 15 -27.40 -20.31 -47.62
CA ILE A 15 -27.65 -20.99 -46.33
C ILE A 15 -26.78 -22.24 -46.19
N ILE A 16 -26.64 -23.04 -47.26
CA ILE A 16 -25.78 -24.23 -47.24
C ILE A 16 -24.31 -23.86 -47.02
N ILE A 17 -23.82 -22.79 -47.67
CA ILE A 17 -22.44 -22.30 -47.48
C ILE A 17 -22.21 -21.84 -46.03
N ILE A 18 -23.16 -21.09 -45.45
CA ILE A 18 -23.09 -20.66 -44.05
C ILE A 18 -23.11 -21.87 -43.11
N LEU A 19 -23.93 -22.90 -43.39
CA LEU A 19 -23.99 -24.10 -42.57
C LEU A 19 -22.69 -24.91 -42.63
N VAL A 20 -22.06 -25.02 -43.80
CA VAL A 20 -20.77 -25.69 -43.98
C VAL A 20 -19.64 -24.92 -43.28
N LEU A 21 -19.69 -23.59 -43.27
CA LEU A 21 -18.74 -22.78 -42.50
C LEU A 21 -18.90 -22.95 -40.99
N LEU A 22 -20.14 -23.05 -40.49
CA LEU A 22 -20.40 -23.26 -39.06
C LEU A 22 -20.03 -24.67 -38.58
N LEU A 23 -20.12 -25.69 -39.44
CA LEU A 23 -19.78 -27.07 -39.10
C LEU A 23 -18.27 -27.38 -39.17
N ASN A 24 -17.47 -26.53 -39.82
CA ASN A 24 -16.00 -26.64 -39.86
C ASN A 24 -15.29 -25.75 -38.83
N MET A 25 -16.02 -25.09 -37.94
CA MET A 25 -15.41 -24.50 -36.75
C MET A 25 -15.18 -25.61 -35.73
N ASP A 26 -13.99 -26.21 -35.74
CA ASP A 26 -13.55 -27.04 -34.64
C ASP A 26 -13.78 -26.26 -33.33
N PRO A 27 -14.48 -26.83 -32.34
CA PRO A 27 -14.57 -26.18 -31.05
C PRO A 27 -13.14 -26.02 -30.55
N VAL A 28 -12.71 -24.78 -30.35
CA VAL A 28 -11.51 -24.46 -29.58
C VAL A 28 -11.75 -25.04 -28.19
N ARG A 29 -11.39 -26.32 -28.01
CA ARG A 29 -11.28 -27.00 -26.73
C ARG A 29 -10.01 -26.49 -26.05
N GLY A 30 -10.01 -25.19 -25.73
CA GLY A 30 -9.17 -24.64 -24.69
C GLY A 30 -9.81 -25.00 -23.36
N ALA A 31 -9.43 -26.15 -22.82
CA ALA A 31 -9.83 -26.58 -21.50
C ALA A 31 -9.52 -25.47 -20.48
N ASN A 32 -10.54 -24.99 -19.78
CA ASN A 32 -10.42 -24.38 -18.47
C ASN A 32 -9.88 -25.45 -17.51
N LEU A 33 -8.58 -25.70 -17.55
CA LEU A 33 -7.87 -26.26 -16.42
C LEU A 33 -7.56 -25.09 -15.49
N PRO A 34 -7.94 -25.14 -14.20
CA PRO A 34 -7.36 -24.24 -13.22
C PRO A 34 -5.88 -24.61 -13.10
N LEU A 35 -5.04 -24.02 -13.94
CA LEU A 35 -3.61 -23.97 -13.71
C LEU A 35 -3.44 -23.22 -12.39
N LYS A 36 -3.14 -23.96 -11.33
CA LYS A 36 -2.52 -23.40 -10.14
C LYS A 36 -1.19 -22.83 -10.63
N SER A 37 -1.21 -21.57 -11.06
CA SER A 37 -0.11 -20.92 -11.75
C SER A 37 1.03 -20.73 -10.77
N THR A 38 1.92 -21.71 -10.68
CA THR A 38 3.20 -21.51 -10.03
C THR A 38 3.96 -20.45 -10.84
N PRO A 39 4.79 -19.60 -10.21
CA PRO A 39 5.59 -18.62 -10.94
C PRO A 39 6.43 -19.24 -12.05
N ALA A 40 6.89 -20.49 -11.85
CA ALA A 40 7.58 -21.28 -12.87
C ALA A 40 6.69 -21.57 -14.10
N GLY A 41 5.41 -21.90 -13.90
CA GLY A 41 4.46 -22.16 -14.98
C GLY A 41 4.14 -20.91 -15.81
N MET A 42 4.07 -19.73 -15.17
CA MET A 42 3.91 -18.47 -15.92
C MET A 42 5.16 -18.15 -16.75
N LEU A 43 6.34 -18.38 -16.20
CA LEU A 43 7.61 -18.09 -16.89
C LEU A 43 7.81 -19.00 -18.10
N THR A 44 7.44 -20.28 -18.01
CA THR A 44 7.48 -21.20 -19.16
C THR A 44 6.53 -20.79 -20.28
N VAL A 45 5.34 -20.28 -19.94
CA VAL A 45 4.36 -19.80 -20.92
C VAL A 45 4.87 -18.53 -21.62
N GLN A 46 5.49 -17.60 -20.87
CA GLN A 46 6.08 -16.40 -21.48
C GLN A 46 7.24 -16.74 -22.43
N LEU A 47 8.09 -17.69 -22.06
CA LEU A 47 9.22 -18.13 -22.90
C LEU A 47 8.71 -18.70 -24.23
N GLN A 48 7.64 -19.50 -24.19
CA GLN A 48 6.99 -20.03 -25.39
C GLN A 48 6.41 -18.91 -26.28
N MET A 49 5.80 -17.87 -25.70
CA MET A 49 5.31 -16.72 -26.47
C MET A 49 6.45 -15.96 -27.15
N VAL A 50 7.54 -15.68 -26.43
CA VAL A 50 8.71 -14.98 -26.98
C VAL A 50 9.36 -15.80 -28.10
N GLN A 51 9.43 -17.12 -27.95
CA GLN A 51 9.94 -18.02 -28.98
C GLN A 51 9.06 -18.00 -30.25
N SER A 52 7.73 -17.98 -30.11
CA SER A 52 6.82 -17.83 -31.25
C SER A 52 7.00 -16.49 -31.95
N SER A 53 7.08 -15.39 -31.22
CA SER A 53 7.33 -14.05 -31.80
C SER A 53 8.67 -13.97 -32.52
N LEU A 54 9.71 -14.65 -32.03
CA LEU A 54 11.03 -14.70 -32.67
C LEU A 54 10.98 -15.37 -34.05
N GLN A 55 10.13 -16.39 -34.23
CA GLN A 55 9.94 -17.07 -35.53
C GLN A 55 9.18 -16.21 -36.54
N GLU A 56 8.29 -15.34 -36.06
CA GLU A 56 7.46 -14.47 -36.89
C GLU A 56 8.14 -13.13 -37.23
N ALA A 57 9.10 -12.69 -36.41
CA ALA A 57 9.82 -11.44 -36.59
C ALA A 57 10.58 -11.41 -37.93
N LYS A 58 10.43 -10.31 -38.68
CA LYS A 58 11.09 -10.10 -39.98
C LYS A 58 12.27 -9.13 -39.89
N ASP A 59 12.22 -8.20 -38.94
CA ASP A 59 13.26 -7.22 -38.68
C ASP A 59 14.45 -7.87 -37.92
N PRO A 60 15.69 -7.77 -38.40
CA PRO A 60 16.88 -8.23 -37.68
C PRO A 60 17.04 -7.64 -36.28
N GLN A 61 16.66 -6.37 -36.06
CA GLN A 61 16.78 -5.74 -34.73
C GLN A 61 15.77 -6.30 -33.74
N GLU A 62 14.53 -6.55 -34.19
CA GLU A 62 13.50 -7.22 -33.39
C GLU A 62 13.91 -8.64 -33.00
N LYS A 63 14.56 -9.39 -33.91
CA LYS A 63 15.08 -10.72 -33.60
C LYS A 63 16.14 -10.70 -32.49
N ILE A 64 17.04 -9.72 -32.50
CA ILE A 64 18.08 -9.58 -31.47
C ILE A 64 17.43 -9.31 -30.11
N ALA A 65 16.50 -8.35 -30.03
CA ALA A 65 15.83 -8.01 -28.78
C ALA A 65 14.99 -9.20 -28.22
N LEU A 66 14.32 -9.95 -29.10
CA LEU A 66 13.55 -11.14 -28.70
C LEU A 66 14.47 -12.29 -28.25
N GLN A 67 15.63 -12.47 -28.89
CA GLN A 67 16.63 -13.45 -28.49
C GLN A 67 17.21 -13.14 -27.11
N GLU A 68 17.59 -11.89 -26.83
CA GLU A 68 18.08 -11.46 -25.52
C GLU A 68 17.02 -11.67 -24.42
N LYS A 69 15.75 -11.36 -24.73
CA LYS A 69 14.64 -11.59 -23.80
C LYS A 69 14.44 -13.07 -23.49
N MET A 70 14.55 -13.94 -24.50
CA MET A 70 14.46 -15.39 -24.32
C MET A 70 15.59 -15.91 -23.43
N GLU A 71 16.83 -15.46 -23.66
CA GLU A 71 18.00 -15.84 -22.85
C GLU A 71 17.85 -15.40 -21.39
N ALA A 72 17.39 -14.17 -21.15
CA ALA A 72 17.14 -13.66 -19.80
C ALA A 72 16.05 -14.48 -19.07
N GLN A 73 14.97 -14.84 -19.78
CA GLN A 73 13.90 -15.67 -19.21
C GLN A 73 14.36 -17.11 -18.93
N GLN A 74 15.17 -17.70 -19.82
CA GLN A 74 15.74 -19.02 -19.61
C GLN A 74 16.69 -19.05 -18.41
N PHE A 75 17.52 -18.01 -18.25
CA PHE A 75 18.37 -17.85 -17.07
C PHE A 75 17.55 -17.78 -15.78
N ALA A 76 16.49 -16.96 -15.75
CA ALA A 76 15.61 -16.83 -14.59
C ALA A 76 14.93 -18.17 -14.22
N LEU A 77 14.51 -18.95 -15.22
CA LEU A 77 13.93 -20.28 -15.02
C LEU A 77 14.96 -21.24 -14.40
N ASN A 78 16.19 -21.24 -14.91
CA ASN A 78 17.26 -22.09 -14.38
C ASN A 78 17.57 -21.74 -12.92
N VAL A 79 17.69 -20.44 -12.59
CA VAL A 79 17.88 -19.98 -11.20
C VAL A 79 16.73 -20.44 -10.30
N GLN A 80 15.49 -20.38 -10.78
CA GLN A 80 14.33 -20.82 -10.01
C GLN A 80 14.34 -22.34 -9.77
N MET A 81 14.67 -23.14 -10.79
CA MET A 81 14.81 -24.60 -10.65
C MET A 81 15.93 -24.96 -9.68
N GLU A 82 17.09 -24.30 -9.79
CA GLU A 82 18.19 -24.48 -8.84
C GLU A 82 17.77 -24.13 -7.41
N ALA A 83 17.01 -23.05 -7.22
CA ALA A 83 16.51 -22.66 -5.91
C ALA A 83 15.52 -23.69 -5.33
N GLN A 84 14.72 -24.36 -6.17
CA GLN A 84 13.81 -25.44 -5.73
C GLN A 84 14.55 -26.73 -5.37
N MET A 85 15.71 -26.97 -5.99
CA MET A 85 16.56 -28.13 -5.68
C MET A 85 17.42 -27.92 -4.43
N ARG A 86 17.57 -26.68 -3.96
CA ARG A 86 18.26 -26.40 -2.70
C ARG A 86 17.38 -26.87 -1.53
N PRO A 87 17.97 -27.53 -0.53
CA PRO A 87 17.23 -27.91 0.68
C PRO A 87 16.65 -26.65 1.34
N THR A 88 15.40 -26.76 1.79
CA THR A 88 14.77 -25.69 2.56
C THR A 88 15.51 -25.51 3.88
N VAL A 89 16.09 -24.33 4.08
CA VAL A 89 16.75 -23.98 5.33
C VAL A 89 15.69 -23.97 6.43
N THR A 90 15.96 -24.68 7.52
CA THR A 90 15.01 -24.76 8.64
C THR A 90 14.93 -23.43 9.37
N LEU A 91 13.80 -23.14 10.03
CA LEU A 91 13.67 -21.96 10.90
C LEU A 91 14.80 -21.94 11.95
N LYS A 92 15.16 -23.12 12.49
CA LYS A 92 16.27 -23.28 13.43
C LYS A 92 17.61 -22.80 12.86
N GLU A 93 17.93 -23.16 11.61
CA GLU A 93 19.17 -22.73 10.94
C GLU A 93 19.14 -21.24 10.59
N ILE A 94 17.98 -20.72 10.18
CA ILE A 94 17.79 -19.27 9.95
C ILE A 94 18.06 -18.50 11.25
N CYS A 95 17.49 -18.96 12.36
CA CYS A 95 17.67 -18.32 13.66
C CYS A 95 19.09 -18.51 14.22
N ALA A 96 19.74 -19.65 13.96
CA ALA A 96 21.11 -19.90 14.41
C ALA A 96 22.16 -19.04 13.69
N ASN A 97 21.91 -18.70 12.42
CA ASN A 97 22.81 -17.88 11.59
C ASN A 97 22.40 -16.41 11.54
N ARG A 98 21.47 -15.99 12.39
CA ARG A 98 21.06 -14.60 12.57
C ARG A 98 22.26 -13.77 13.01
N VAL A 99 22.57 -12.72 12.24
CA VAL A 99 23.38 -11.60 12.76
C VAL A 99 22.50 -10.82 13.74
N PRO A 100 22.89 -10.66 15.01
CA PRO A 100 22.15 -9.81 15.92
C PRO A 100 22.14 -8.40 15.34
N VAL A 101 20.99 -7.92 14.91
CA VAL A 101 20.81 -6.50 14.62
C VAL A 101 20.95 -5.79 15.95
N PRO A 102 21.94 -4.90 16.13
CA PRO A 102 22.01 -4.09 17.34
C PRO A 102 20.68 -3.37 17.46
N GLN A 103 19.91 -3.69 18.50
CA GLN A 103 18.75 -2.89 18.87
C GLN A 103 19.27 -1.57 19.43
N HIS A 104 19.74 -0.69 18.55
CA HIS A 104 19.82 0.71 18.89
C HIS A 104 18.35 1.10 19.05
N LYS A 105 17.91 1.17 20.31
CA LYS A 105 16.77 2.02 20.66
C LYS A 105 17.23 3.40 20.22
N ALA A 106 16.93 3.76 18.98
CA ALA A 106 17.21 5.09 18.48
C ALA A 106 16.56 6.00 19.51
N MET A 107 17.38 6.79 20.20
CA MET A 107 16.86 7.79 21.11
C MET A 107 16.10 8.74 20.20
N VAL A 108 14.77 8.59 20.18
CA VAL A 108 13.92 9.44 19.37
C VAL A 108 14.05 10.82 19.99
N GLU A 109 14.63 11.76 19.25
CA GLU A 109 14.76 13.14 19.70
C GLU A 109 13.34 13.70 19.83
N GLY A 110 12.89 13.89 21.08
CA GLY A 110 11.58 14.48 21.33
C GLY A 110 11.60 15.98 21.03
N GLY A 111 10.49 16.51 20.54
CA GLY A 111 10.42 17.92 20.17
C GLY A 111 9.24 18.29 19.28
N ILE A 112 9.25 19.54 18.83
CA ILE A 112 8.32 20.06 17.82
C ILE A 112 9.10 20.15 16.51
N PHE A 113 8.53 19.59 15.45
CA PHE A 113 9.15 19.45 14.14
C PHE A 113 8.26 20.00 13.05
N GLU A 114 8.88 20.63 12.06
CA GLU A 114 8.22 20.96 10.81
C GLU A 114 7.93 19.69 10.00
N VAL A 115 6.78 19.67 9.33
CA VAL A 115 6.37 18.56 8.47
C VAL A 115 6.36 19.06 7.03
N ARG A 116 6.56 18.16 6.07
CA ARG A 116 6.41 18.52 4.65
C ARG A 116 4.98 18.99 4.37
N ASP A 117 4.87 20.05 3.57
CA ASP A 117 3.59 20.65 3.17
C ASP A 117 2.59 19.66 2.55
N ASP A 118 3.09 18.59 1.91
CA ASP A 118 2.28 17.60 1.19
C ASP A 118 1.92 16.33 2.00
N PHE A 119 2.30 16.25 3.27
CA PHE A 119 2.25 15.01 4.07
C PHE A 119 0.88 14.33 4.11
N LEU A 120 -0.20 15.08 4.38
CA LEU A 120 -1.58 14.55 4.47
C LEU A 120 -2.56 15.22 3.50
N VAL A 121 -2.06 15.89 2.47
CA VAL A 121 -2.90 16.64 1.51
C VAL A 121 -3.88 15.72 0.79
N SER A 122 -3.45 14.49 0.43
CA SER A 122 -4.32 13.48 -0.18
C SER A 122 -5.47 13.00 0.71
N GLN A 123 -5.40 13.28 2.02
CA GLN A 123 -6.43 12.96 3.00
C GLN A 123 -7.30 14.17 3.37
N GLY A 124 -7.18 15.28 2.63
CA GLY A 124 -7.95 16.50 2.89
C GLY A 124 -7.44 17.29 4.10
N ILE A 125 -6.17 17.14 4.48
CA ILE A 125 -5.60 17.79 5.68
C ILE A 125 -4.33 18.56 5.32
N LYS A 126 -4.23 19.78 5.84
CA LYS A 126 -2.99 20.55 5.88
C LYS A 126 -2.38 20.43 7.27
N ILE A 127 -1.15 19.95 7.38
CA ILE A 127 -0.39 19.92 8.64
C ILE A 127 0.61 21.07 8.62
N ASN A 128 0.68 21.82 9.71
CA ASN A 128 1.65 22.91 9.87
C ASN A 128 2.91 22.38 10.58
N ASN A 129 2.74 21.64 11.67
CA ASN A 129 3.85 21.01 12.37
C ASN A 129 3.40 19.78 13.18
N MET A 130 4.37 19.10 13.80
CA MET A 130 4.13 17.97 14.68
C MET A 130 4.91 18.09 15.98
N PHE A 131 4.43 17.42 17.02
CA PHE A 131 5.16 17.08 18.22
C PHE A 131 5.45 15.58 18.22
N GLN A 132 6.63 15.21 18.69
CA GLN A 132 7.02 13.82 18.95
C GLN A 132 7.58 13.73 20.37
N GLY A 133 7.11 12.74 21.14
CA GLY A 133 7.55 12.54 22.52
C GLY A 133 7.23 11.13 23.04
N GLU A 134 7.61 10.85 24.27
CA GLU A 134 7.35 9.56 24.93
C GLU A 134 6.35 9.76 26.07
N MET A 135 5.33 8.89 26.15
CA MET A 135 4.40 8.79 27.27
C MET A 135 4.29 7.33 27.70
N ASP A 136 4.56 7.06 28.98
CA ASP A 136 4.56 5.71 29.56
C ASP A 136 5.38 4.69 28.73
N GLY A 137 6.56 5.09 28.24
CA GLY A 137 7.41 4.22 27.43
C GLY A 137 6.99 4.07 25.96
N THR A 138 5.89 4.72 25.56
CA THR A 138 5.32 4.64 24.22
C THR A 138 5.57 5.92 23.45
N LEU A 139 6.07 5.79 22.21
CA LEU A 139 6.24 6.93 21.31
C LEU A 139 4.87 7.47 20.90
N VAL A 140 4.70 8.79 21.01
CA VAL A 140 3.49 9.50 20.64
C VAL A 140 3.82 10.65 19.71
N GLU A 141 3.01 10.78 18.68
CA GLU A 141 3.09 11.87 17.71
C GLU A 141 1.76 12.63 17.69
N VAL A 142 1.87 13.96 17.62
CA VAL A 142 0.71 14.83 17.55
C VAL A 142 0.92 15.82 16.42
N TYR A 143 0.01 15.83 15.44
CA TYR A 143 0.08 16.71 14.29
C TYR A 143 -0.96 17.82 14.45
N ALA A 144 -0.60 19.07 14.17
CA ALA A 144 -1.53 20.20 14.20
C ALA A 144 -1.68 20.83 12.82
N GLY A 145 -2.90 21.24 12.51
CA GLY A 145 -3.21 21.77 11.19
C GLY A 145 -4.65 22.21 11.01
N SER A 146 -5.17 22.05 9.79
CA SER A 146 -6.57 22.31 9.43
C SER A 146 -7.09 21.31 8.40
N SER A 147 -8.42 21.27 8.27
CA SER A 147 -9.06 20.72 7.09
C SER A 147 -8.65 21.52 5.84
N LEU A 148 -8.48 20.83 4.71
CA LEU A 148 -8.33 21.49 3.40
C LEU A 148 -9.66 22.00 2.85
N ASP A 149 -10.76 21.33 3.17
CA ASP A 149 -12.10 21.72 2.72
C ASP A 149 -12.63 22.94 3.50
N ASP A 150 -12.24 23.07 4.77
CA ASP A 150 -12.52 24.24 5.61
C ASP A 150 -11.26 24.70 6.35
N PRO A 151 -10.53 25.71 5.80
CA PRO A 151 -9.32 26.24 6.42
C PRO A 151 -9.53 26.90 7.79
N ASN A 152 -10.77 27.26 8.15
CA ASN A 152 -11.07 27.78 9.48
C ASN A 152 -11.20 26.66 10.51
N GLN A 153 -11.48 25.43 10.06
CA GLN A 153 -11.57 24.28 10.93
C GLN A 153 -10.17 23.73 11.25
N GLY A 154 -9.61 24.22 12.35
CA GLY A 154 -8.41 23.67 12.98
C GLY A 154 -8.60 22.24 13.45
N LEU A 155 -7.51 21.46 13.49
CA LEU A 155 -7.53 20.10 14.01
C LEU A 155 -6.18 19.67 14.60
N VAL A 156 -6.25 18.63 15.42
CA VAL A 156 -5.13 17.85 15.94
C VAL A 156 -5.31 16.39 15.54
N ILE A 157 -4.21 15.71 15.18
CA ILE A 157 -4.18 14.27 14.97
C ILE A 157 -3.24 13.65 15.99
N LEU A 158 -3.76 12.76 16.83
CA LEU A 158 -2.98 11.95 17.76
C LEU A 158 -2.68 10.59 17.14
N ALA A 159 -1.40 10.26 16.99
CA ALA A 159 -0.92 8.99 16.49
C ALA A 159 -0.09 8.27 17.57
N ILE A 160 -0.47 7.03 17.87
CA ILE A 160 0.26 6.12 18.76
C ILE A 160 0.37 4.77 18.06
N ASP A 161 1.41 4.61 17.25
CA ASP A 161 1.57 3.47 16.34
C ASP A 161 1.59 2.12 17.08
N ALA A 162 2.27 2.04 18.22
CA ALA A 162 2.35 0.83 19.04
C ALA A 162 0.97 0.35 19.52
N LEU A 163 0.01 1.27 19.61
CA LEU A 163 -1.37 1.01 20.05
C LEU A 163 -2.36 1.02 18.88
N GLY A 164 -1.92 1.33 17.66
CA GLY A 164 -2.77 1.53 16.49
C GLY A 164 -3.77 2.68 16.67
N VAL A 165 -3.44 3.70 17.46
CA VAL A 165 -4.30 4.87 17.65
C VAL A 165 -4.02 5.88 16.54
N TRP A 166 -5.08 6.28 15.84
CA TRP A 166 -5.08 7.38 14.88
C TRP A 166 -6.36 8.19 15.06
N LEU A 167 -6.29 9.24 15.88
CA LEU A 167 -7.46 10.00 16.31
C LEU A 167 -7.39 11.43 15.77
N ARG A 168 -8.44 11.87 15.07
CA ARG A 168 -8.61 13.26 14.64
C ARG A 168 -9.54 13.98 15.62
N VAL A 169 -9.09 15.12 16.14
CA VAL A 169 -9.85 15.97 17.05
C VAL A 169 -9.92 17.38 16.45
N PHE A 170 -11.13 17.84 16.17
CA PHE A 170 -11.36 19.17 15.61
C PHE A 170 -11.34 20.24 16.71
N ASP A 171 -10.78 21.40 16.40
CA ASP A 171 -10.91 22.59 17.23
C ASP A 171 -12.40 22.93 17.43
N PRO A 172 -12.92 22.92 18.66
CA PRO A 172 -14.33 23.25 18.92
C PRO A 172 -14.69 24.69 18.55
N SER A 173 -13.71 25.59 18.48
CA SER A 173 -13.93 27.01 18.17
C SER A 173 -13.84 27.32 16.67
N ALA A 174 -13.23 26.43 15.88
CA ALA A 174 -12.98 26.61 14.44
C ALA A 174 -12.42 27.99 14.07
N THR A 175 -11.37 28.43 14.77
CA THR A 175 -10.80 29.79 14.63
C THR A 175 -9.65 29.89 13.62
N GLY A 176 -9.28 28.77 12.99
CA GLY A 176 -8.22 28.70 12.00
C GLY A 176 -7.35 27.45 12.09
N SER A 177 -6.43 27.34 11.14
CA SER A 177 -5.39 26.31 11.14
C SER A 177 -4.49 26.42 12.36
N LEU A 178 -4.23 25.29 13.02
CA LEU A 178 -3.49 25.21 14.27
C LEU A 178 -2.02 24.86 14.05
N GLN A 179 -1.15 25.38 14.91
CA GLN A 179 0.25 24.96 15.05
C GLN A 179 0.58 24.73 16.53
N ILE A 180 1.47 23.78 16.80
CA ILE A 180 1.99 23.52 18.15
C ILE A 180 3.11 24.53 18.42
N ILE A 181 3.02 25.27 19.52
CA ILE A 181 4.02 26.29 19.88
C ILE A 181 4.87 25.88 21.08
N GLU A 182 4.37 24.97 21.91
CA GLU A 182 5.03 24.57 23.16
C GLU A 182 4.52 23.20 23.62
N ALA A 183 5.38 22.40 24.23
CA ALA A 183 5.04 21.14 24.85
C ALA A 183 5.45 21.17 26.34
N ASN A 184 4.46 21.03 27.23
CA ASN A 184 4.63 21.02 28.67
C ASN A 184 4.20 19.64 29.21
N GLY A 185 5.15 18.71 29.25
CA GLY A 185 4.88 17.32 29.59
C GLY A 185 3.93 16.68 28.58
N SER A 186 2.76 16.23 29.04
CA SER A 186 1.72 15.58 28.24
C SER A 186 0.70 16.55 27.64
N ARG A 187 0.94 17.86 27.75
CA ARG A 187 0.04 18.91 27.28
C ARG A 187 0.72 19.81 26.26
N LEU A 188 0.03 20.06 25.16
CA LEU A 188 0.50 20.92 24.09
C LEU A 188 -0.21 22.26 24.15
N SER A 189 0.55 23.36 24.03
CA SER A 189 0.00 24.66 23.69
C SER A 189 -0.06 24.78 22.17
N LEU A 190 -1.22 25.12 21.66
CA LEU A 190 -1.46 25.38 20.25
C LEU A 190 -1.85 26.83 20.05
N GLN A 191 -1.59 27.31 18.84
CA GLN A 191 -2.03 28.62 18.40
C GLN A 191 -2.58 28.53 16.99
N THR A 192 -3.53 29.39 16.64
CA THR A 192 -3.87 29.60 15.23
C THR A 192 -2.67 30.21 14.50
N ILE A 193 -2.52 29.94 13.20
CA ILE A 193 -1.46 30.54 12.37
C ILE A 193 -1.52 32.08 12.39
N THR A 194 -2.71 32.67 12.59
CA THR A 194 -2.89 34.12 12.73
C THR A 194 -2.43 34.67 14.08
N GLY A 195 -2.18 33.81 15.06
CA GLY A 195 -1.74 34.17 16.40
C GLY A 195 -2.85 34.54 17.39
N ASN A 196 -4.11 34.56 16.95
CA ASN A 196 -5.21 35.18 17.70
C ASN A 196 -5.81 34.32 18.81
N THR A 197 -5.62 33.00 18.76
CA THR A 197 -6.24 32.08 19.71
C THR A 197 -5.19 31.10 20.21
N ARG A 198 -5.08 30.97 21.54
CA ARG A 198 -4.26 29.96 22.21
C ARG A 198 -5.18 28.86 22.73
N LEU A 199 -4.88 27.63 22.38
CA LEU A 199 -5.60 26.43 22.82
C LEU A 199 -4.63 25.49 23.53
N TYR A 200 -5.19 24.55 24.29
CA TYR A 200 -4.41 23.50 24.92
C TYR A 200 -5.00 22.15 24.54
N PHE A 201 -4.13 21.21 24.18
CA PHE A 201 -4.53 19.83 23.92
C PHE A 201 -3.87 18.91 24.93
N ASP A 202 -4.67 18.15 25.64
CA ASP A 202 -4.21 17.15 26.59
C ASP A 202 -4.10 15.80 25.88
N ILE A 203 -2.89 15.26 25.80
CA ILE A 203 -2.66 14.03 25.04
C ILE A 203 -3.29 12.81 25.74
N PRO A 204 -3.14 12.61 27.08
CA PRO A 204 -3.76 11.50 27.78
C PRO A 204 -5.30 11.51 27.73
N ALA A 205 -5.92 12.68 27.90
CA ALA A 205 -7.37 12.84 27.81
C ALA A 205 -7.88 12.93 26.36
N ARG A 206 -6.97 13.10 25.39
CA ARG A 206 -7.26 13.15 23.94
C ARG A 206 -8.26 14.24 23.55
N GLN A 207 -8.21 15.38 24.23
CA GLN A 207 -9.18 16.46 24.02
C GLN A 207 -8.56 17.84 24.25
N PHE A 208 -9.24 18.85 23.71
CA PHE A 208 -8.94 20.24 24.03
C PHE A 208 -9.35 20.57 25.46
N VAL A 209 -8.57 21.41 26.12
CA VAL A 209 -8.77 21.85 27.51
C VAL A 209 -8.59 23.37 27.63
N ASP A 210 -9.19 23.95 28.66
CA ASP A 210 -9.25 25.41 28.82
C ASP A 210 -7.91 26.03 29.26
N SER A 211 -7.02 25.25 29.88
CA SER A 211 -5.75 25.76 30.41
C SER A 211 -4.66 24.71 30.51
N VAL A 212 -3.41 25.17 30.68
CA VAL A 212 -2.25 24.29 30.92
C VAL A 212 -2.35 23.52 32.25
N ASP A 213 -3.11 24.03 33.22
CA ASP A 213 -3.24 23.43 34.57
C ASP A 213 -4.56 22.66 34.78
N ALA A 214 -5.45 22.62 33.77
CA ALA A 214 -6.72 21.90 33.87
C ALA A 214 -6.48 20.41 34.23
N VAL A 215 -7.19 19.89 35.22
CA VAL A 215 -7.10 18.47 35.59
C VAL A 215 -8.21 17.71 34.90
N VAL A 216 -7.86 16.78 34.02
CA VAL A 216 -8.80 15.98 33.24
C VAL A 216 -8.43 14.51 33.40
N PRO A 217 -9.42 13.61 33.60
CA PRO A 217 -9.13 12.18 33.66
C PRO A 217 -8.57 11.68 32.31
N PRO A 218 -7.50 10.87 32.33
CA PRO A 218 -6.97 10.29 31.10
C PRO A 218 -7.96 9.29 30.49
N MET A 219 -7.95 9.15 29.16
CA MET A 219 -8.69 8.09 28.48
C MET A 219 -7.89 6.79 28.46
N ASP A 220 -8.57 5.68 28.77
CA ASP A 220 -7.95 4.34 28.70
C ASP A 220 -7.34 4.08 27.32
N LEU A 221 -6.07 3.69 27.33
CA LEU A 221 -5.35 3.27 26.13
C LEU A 221 -5.84 1.88 25.71
N PRO A 222 -6.04 1.62 24.40
CA PRO A 222 -6.31 0.28 23.95
C PRO A 222 -5.11 -0.61 24.27
N VAL A 223 -5.39 -1.88 24.58
CA VAL A 223 -4.32 -2.87 24.84
C VAL A 223 -3.45 -2.97 23.58
N ALA A 224 -2.14 -2.88 23.76
CA ALA A 224 -1.18 -3.04 22.67
C ALA A 224 -1.49 -4.33 21.90
N LYS A 225 -1.56 -4.23 20.57
CA LYS A 225 -1.73 -5.42 19.73
C LYS A 225 -0.49 -6.29 19.93
N ASP A 226 -0.70 -7.61 20.01
CA ASP A 226 0.37 -8.58 20.20
C ASP A 226 1.57 -8.22 19.32
N LEU A 227 2.67 -7.85 19.98
CA LEU A 227 3.94 -7.52 19.36
C LEU A 227 4.27 -8.65 18.40
N PHE A 228 4.69 -8.30 17.18
CA PHE A 228 5.19 -9.27 16.21
C PHE A 228 6.22 -10.17 16.91
N LEU A 229 5.80 -11.40 17.25
CA LEU A 229 6.68 -12.36 17.89
C LEU A 229 7.73 -12.71 16.85
N ASP A 230 8.95 -12.24 17.09
CA ASP A 230 10.09 -12.71 16.31
C ASP A 230 10.12 -14.25 16.44
N PRO A 231 9.98 -15.00 15.33
CA PRO A 231 9.92 -16.45 15.37
C PRO A 231 11.23 -17.07 15.87
N CYS A 232 12.31 -16.29 15.96
CA CYS A 232 13.57 -16.65 16.59
C CYS A 232 13.66 -16.29 18.08
N GLN A 233 12.65 -15.64 18.66
CA GLN A 233 12.57 -15.27 20.08
C GLN A 233 11.54 -16.09 20.88
N GLY A 234 10.75 -16.94 20.21
CA GLY A 234 9.87 -17.90 20.89
C GLY A 234 10.67 -19.03 21.54
N LYS A 235 10.55 -19.15 22.87
CA LYS A 235 11.05 -20.32 23.64
C LYS A 235 10.21 -21.56 23.37
#